data_AF-A0A9D0XSL9-F1
#
_entry.id   AF-A0A9D0XSL9-F1
#
_cell.length_a   1.000
_cell.length_b   1.000
_cell.length_c   1.000
_cell.angle_alpha   90.00
_cell.angle_beta   90.00
_cell.angle_gamma   90.00
#
_symmetry.space_group_name_H-M   'P 1'
#
loop_
_entity.id
_entity.type
_entity.pdbx_description
1 polymer ?
#
loop_
_entity_poly.entity_id
_entity_poly.type
_entity_poly.pdbx_seq_one_letter_code
_entity_poly.pdbx_strand_id
1 'polypeptide(L)'
;MKALLLLLTKPSTLILLWFILAMTLWKLLPQTQAAIQIALPFELNEPSALFIMTFTLVTLSLLSFVAPLQSLQLQRELQQQTLYYKQLIKDLKHQHQEEEHQIQALMQNEQFAYWEWNIKTNQANFSAQWKKMIGLSTEDPLNNLHDLQQRVHPKDQQAVQQGFLKILSGEQKLFECTHRIQHEDGHYVWVHDKGQVFHDADGEIEKICAIR
;
A
#
# COMPACT_ATOMS: atom_id res chain seq x y z
N MET A 1 -38.05 -16.17 9.02
CA MET A 1 -38.88 -15.63 7.91
C MET A 1 -38.05 -14.95 6.80
N LYS A 2 -37.08 -14.07 7.08
CA LYS A 2 -36.26 -13.40 6.05
C LYS A 2 -35.37 -14.33 5.20
N ALA A 3 -34.83 -15.41 5.78
CA ALA A 3 -33.97 -16.36 5.05
C ALA A 3 -34.73 -17.21 4.01
N LEU A 4 -36.01 -17.50 4.25
CA LEU A 4 -36.85 -18.30 3.33
C LEU A 4 -37.29 -17.47 2.11
N LEU A 5 -37.55 -16.18 2.32
CA LEU A 5 -37.81 -15.20 1.26
C LEU A 5 -36.59 -14.95 0.37
N LEU A 6 -35.38 -14.90 0.96
CA LEU A 6 -34.11 -14.76 0.22
C LEU A 6 -33.73 -16.00 -0.59
N LEU A 7 -34.18 -17.19 -0.17
CA LEU A 7 -34.02 -18.41 -0.95
C LEU A 7 -34.94 -18.40 -2.16
N LEU A 8 -36.21 -17.99 -2.03
CA LEU A 8 -37.18 -17.92 -3.13
C LEU A 8 -36.82 -16.87 -4.20
N THR A 9 -35.99 -15.88 -3.90
CA THR A 9 -35.50 -14.88 -4.87
C THR A 9 -34.28 -15.33 -5.66
N LYS A 10 -33.69 -16.50 -5.37
CA LYS A 10 -32.57 -17.00 -6.16
C LYS A 10 -33.08 -17.60 -7.47
N PRO A 11 -32.48 -17.26 -8.63
CA PRO A 11 -32.97 -17.75 -9.92
C PRO A 11 -32.96 -19.29 -10.00
N SER A 12 -32.03 -19.96 -9.30
CA SER A 12 -31.94 -21.42 -9.25
C SER A 12 -33.14 -22.11 -8.58
N THR A 13 -33.75 -21.49 -7.56
CA THR A 13 -34.90 -22.07 -6.85
C THR A 13 -36.20 -21.88 -7.61
N LEU A 14 -36.33 -20.76 -8.34
CA LEU A 14 -37.49 -20.50 -9.20
C LEU A 14 -37.53 -21.47 -10.39
N ILE A 15 -36.39 -21.79 -10.99
CA ILE A 15 -36.27 -22.80 -12.05
C ILE A 15 -36.69 -24.18 -11.55
N LEU A 16 -36.23 -24.58 -10.36
CA LEU A 16 -36.58 -25.87 -9.73
C LEU A 16 -38.07 -25.99 -9.42
N LEU A 17 -38.67 -24.96 -8.83
CA LEU A 17 -40.11 -24.90 -8.54
C LEU A 17 -40.95 -24.94 -9.82
N TRP A 18 -40.53 -24.23 -10.86
CA TRP A 18 -41.20 -24.25 -12.16
C TRP A 18 -41.05 -25.61 -12.84
N PHE A 19 -39.90 -26.27 -12.75
CA PHE A 19 -39.67 -27.61 -13.31
C PHE A 19 -40.56 -28.67 -12.64
N ILE A 20 -40.72 -28.58 -11.31
CA ILE A 20 -41.64 -29.42 -10.54
C ILE A 20 -43.09 -29.15 -10.96
N LEU A 21 -43.48 -27.88 -11.12
CA LEU A 21 -44.83 -27.50 -11.58
C LEU A 21 -45.11 -27.99 -13.01
N ALA A 22 -44.13 -27.89 -13.92
CA ALA A 22 -44.25 -28.35 -15.31
C ALA A 22 -44.38 -29.88 -15.39
N MET A 23 -43.56 -30.63 -14.63
CA MET A 23 -43.67 -32.11 -14.57
C MET A 23 -44.99 -32.57 -13.95
N THR A 24 -45.51 -31.84 -12.96
CA THR A 24 -46.80 -32.17 -12.34
C THR A 24 -47.97 -31.87 -13.27
N LEU A 25 -47.99 -30.70 -13.94
CA LEU A 25 -48.98 -30.37 -14.97
C LEU A 25 -48.96 -31.35 -16.15
N TRP A 26 -47.78 -31.81 -16.59
CA TRP A 26 -47.64 -32.81 -17.66
C TRP A 26 -48.31 -34.15 -17.34
N LYS A 27 -48.20 -34.60 -16.08
CA LYS A 27 -48.86 -35.83 -15.62
C LYS A 27 -50.38 -35.68 -15.49
N LEU A 28 -50.90 -34.46 -15.37
CA LEU A 28 -52.31 -34.17 -15.07
C LEU A 28 -53.21 -34.01 -16.32
N LEU A 29 -52.65 -33.97 -17.53
CA LEU A 29 -53.40 -33.86 -18.80
C LEU A 29 -53.25 -35.12 -19.68
N PRO A 30 -53.87 -36.26 -19.31
CA PRO A 30 -53.79 -37.49 -20.09
C PRO A 30 -54.64 -37.46 -21.38
N GLN A 31 -55.68 -36.62 -21.44
CA GLN A 31 -56.70 -36.66 -22.51
C GLN A 31 -56.23 -36.10 -23.86
N THR A 32 -55.11 -35.38 -23.91
CA THR A 32 -54.50 -34.83 -25.14
C THR A 32 -53.44 -35.77 -25.75
N GLN A 33 -53.07 -36.85 -25.06
CA GLN A 33 -52.02 -37.78 -25.52
C GLN A 33 -52.47 -38.69 -26.66
N ALA A 34 -53.76 -39.02 -26.74
CA ALA A 34 -54.29 -39.96 -27.73
C ALA A 34 -54.63 -39.31 -29.09
N ALA A 35 -54.89 -37.99 -29.12
CA ALA A 35 -55.37 -37.31 -30.33
C ALA A 35 -54.25 -36.85 -31.29
N ILE A 36 -52.98 -36.99 -30.90
CA ILE A 36 -51.82 -36.45 -31.65
C ILE A 36 -51.23 -37.48 -32.63
N GLN A 37 -51.64 -38.75 -32.59
CA GLN A 37 -51.04 -39.81 -33.41
C GLN A 37 -51.46 -39.85 -34.90
N ILE A 38 -52.45 -39.06 -35.34
CA ILE A 38 -52.97 -39.15 -36.72
C ILE A 38 -53.02 -37.77 -37.39
N ALA A 39 -51.85 -37.23 -37.77
CA ALA A 39 -51.62 -36.39 -38.97
C ALA A 39 -50.37 -35.51 -38.80
N LEU A 40 -49.23 -35.93 -39.40
CA LEU A 40 -48.23 -35.07 -40.07
C LEU A 40 -46.98 -35.91 -40.47
N PRO A 41 -46.51 -35.88 -41.72
CA PRO A 41 -45.33 -36.60 -42.17
C PRO A 41 -44.13 -35.64 -42.35
N PHE A 42 -43.44 -35.24 -41.28
CA PHE A 42 -42.01 -34.87 -41.25
C PHE A 42 -41.54 -34.64 -39.81
N GLU A 43 -40.25 -34.87 -39.59
CA GLU A 43 -39.43 -34.72 -38.40
C GLU A 43 -39.59 -33.36 -37.68
N LEU A 44 -40.43 -33.32 -36.64
CA LEU A 44 -40.51 -32.34 -35.52
C LEU A 44 -41.76 -32.65 -34.66
N ASN A 45 -42.08 -33.93 -34.45
CA ASN A 45 -43.40 -34.35 -33.94
C ASN A 45 -43.36 -35.10 -32.58
N GLU A 46 -42.20 -35.11 -31.93
CA GLU A 46 -42.14 -35.55 -30.53
C GLU A 46 -42.45 -34.33 -29.64
N PRO A 47 -43.51 -34.35 -28.82
CA PRO A 47 -43.84 -33.22 -27.94
C PRO A 47 -42.70 -32.90 -26.95
N SER A 48 -41.74 -33.81 -26.78
CA SER A 48 -40.48 -33.59 -26.06
C SER A 48 -39.52 -32.62 -26.76
N ALA A 49 -39.46 -32.56 -28.10
CA ALA A 49 -38.54 -31.68 -28.84
C ALA A 49 -38.95 -30.20 -28.75
N LEU A 50 -40.25 -29.90 -28.89
CA LEU A 50 -40.79 -28.54 -28.72
C LEU A 50 -40.63 -28.05 -27.28
N PHE A 51 -40.76 -28.96 -26.31
CA PHE A 51 -40.52 -28.67 -24.89
C PHE A 51 -39.04 -28.37 -24.61
N ILE A 52 -38.12 -29.16 -25.15
CA ILE A 52 -36.67 -28.90 -25.03
C ILE A 52 -36.31 -27.55 -25.66
N MET A 53 -36.84 -27.24 -26.84
CA MET A 53 -36.56 -25.97 -27.53
C MET A 53 -37.09 -24.75 -26.78
N THR A 54 -38.30 -24.83 -26.22
CA THR A 54 -38.85 -23.74 -25.40
C THR A 54 -38.11 -23.60 -24.07
N PHE A 55 -37.70 -24.70 -23.46
CA PHE A 55 -36.88 -24.69 -22.25
C PHE A 55 -35.48 -24.09 -22.51
N THR A 56 -34.81 -24.45 -23.60
CA THR A 56 -33.51 -23.86 -23.95
C THR A 56 -33.64 -22.37 -24.25
N LEU A 57 -34.68 -21.95 -24.98
CA LEU A 57 -34.95 -20.52 -25.22
C LEU A 57 -35.23 -19.74 -23.94
N VAL A 58 -36.03 -20.29 -23.02
CA VAL A 58 -36.34 -19.66 -21.74
C VAL A 58 -35.10 -19.58 -20.85
N THR A 59 -34.30 -20.64 -20.78
CA THR A 59 -33.05 -20.63 -20.01
C THR A 59 -32.01 -19.68 -20.58
N LEU A 60 -31.87 -19.58 -21.90
CA LEU A 60 -30.98 -18.61 -22.56
C LEU A 60 -31.44 -17.17 -22.31
N SER A 61 -32.75 -16.92 -22.41
CA SER A 61 -33.36 -15.62 -22.12
C SER A 61 -33.15 -15.22 -20.66
N LEU A 62 -33.33 -16.16 -19.73
CA LEU A 62 -33.10 -15.94 -18.31
C LEU A 62 -31.62 -15.68 -18.01
N LEU A 63 -30.70 -16.42 -18.63
CA LEU A 63 -29.26 -16.24 -18.46
C LEU A 63 -28.80 -14.86 -18.97
N SER A 64 -29.31 -14.45 -20.14
CA SER A 64 -29.10 -13.13 -20.74
C SER A 64 -29.59 -12.00 -19.82
N PHE A 65 -30.63 -12.25 -19.03
CA PHE A 65 -31.16 -11.28 -18.08
C PHE A 65 -30.40 -11.23 -16.74
N VAL A 66 -29.95 -12.38 -16.20
CA VAL A 66 -29.30 -12.46 -14.88
C VAL A 66 -27.83 -12.05 -14.91
N ALA A 67 -27.09 -12.43 -15.95
CA ALA A 67 -25.67 -12.10 -16.10
C ALA A 67 -25.35 -10.58 -16.00
N PRO A 68 -26.07 -9.67 -16.69
CA PRO A 68 -25.80 -8.24 -16.59
C PRO A 68 -26.10 -7.67 -15.19
N LEU A 69 -27.08 -8.23 -14.47
CA LEU A 69 -27.39 -7.80 -13.10
C LEU A 69 -26.25 -8.14 -12.15
N GLN A 70 -25.66 -9.33 -12.27
CA GLN A 70 -24.50 -9.73 -11.49
C GLN A 70 -23.27 -8.90 -11.84
N SER A 71 -23.01 -8.62 -13.13
CA SER A 71 -21.88 -7.80 -13.54
C SER A 71 -22.01 -6.36 -13.04
N LEU A 72 -23.22 -5.79 -13.04
CA LEU A 72 -23.49 -4.45 -12.50
C LEU A 72 -23.24 -4.39 -10.98
N GLN A 73 -23.65 -5.42 -10.25
CA GLN A 73 -23.40 -5.49 -8.80
C GLN A 73 -21.90 -5.56 -8.51
N LEU A 74 -21.18 -6.44 -9.22
CA LEU A 74 -19.73 -6.57 -9.08
C LEU A 74 -19.01 -5.27 -9.44
N GLN A 75 -19.43 -4.56 -10.49
CA GLN A 75 -18.87 -3.26 -10.88
C GLN A 75 -19.06 -2.21 -9.79
N ARG A 76 -20.21 -2.18 -9.10
CA ARG A 76 -20.44 -1.25 -8.00
C ARG A 76 -19.54 -1.53 -6.81
N GLU A 77 -19.40 -2.79 -6.43
CA GLU A 77 -18.52 -3.20 -5.33
C GLU A 77 -17.05 -2.83 -5.65
N LEU A 78 -16.60 -3.10 -6.87
CA LEU A 78 -15.25 -2.74 -7.33
C LEU A 78 -15.04 -1.22 -7.36
N GLN A 79 -16.04 -0.45 -7.79
CA GLN A 79 -16.00 1.02 -7.76
C GLN A 79 -15.91 1.56 -6.33
N GLN A 80 -16.68 0.99 -5.40
CA GLN A 80 -16.62 1.36 -3.98
C GLN A 80 -15.24 1.07 -3.38
N GLN A 81 -14.68 -0.10 -3.65
CA GLN A 81 -13.32 -0.44 -3.21
C GLN A 81 -12.28 0.51 -3.80
N THR A 82 -12.39 0.80 -5.11
CA THR A 82 -11.47 1.73 -5.79
C THR A 82 -11.53 3.12 -5.15
N LEU A 83 -12.73 3.62 -4.86
CA LEU A 83 -12.91 4.92 -4.22
C LEU A 83 -12.35 4.92 -2.79
N TYR A 84 -12.57 3.83 -2.05
CA TYR A 84 -12.04 3.65 -0.71
C TYR A 84 -10.50 3.69 -0.70
N TYR A 85 -9.84 2.89 -1.54
CA TYR A 85 -8.37 2.89 -1.62
C TYR A 85 -7.82 4.23 -2.10
N LYS A 86 -8.49 4.88 -3.05
CA LYS A 86 -8.09 6.21 -3.52
C LYS A 86 -8.13 7.25 -2.39
N GLN A 87 -9.17 7.21 -1.56
CA GLN A 87 -9.29 8.09 -0.41
C GLN A 87 -8.22 7.76 0.65
N LEU A 88 -8.03 6.48 0.96
CA LEU A 88 -7.01 6.04 1.91
C LEU A 88 -5.59 6.47 1.52
N ILE A 89 -5.21 6.27 0.25
CA ILE A 89 -3.90 6.70 -0.26
C ILE A 89 -3.76 8.23 -0.18
N LYS A 90 -4.83 8.97 -0.49
CA LYS A 90 -4.83 10.43 -0.39
C LYS A 90 -4.62 10.90 1.05
N ASP A 91 -5.30 10.27 2.00
CA ASP A 91 -5.22 10.62 3.41
C ASP A 91 -3.86 10.25 4.01
N LEU A 92 -3.33 9.06 3.68
CA LEU A 92 -1.97 8.66 4.05
C LEU A 92 -0.92 9.61 3.48
N LYS A 93 -1.07 10.02 2.21
CA LYS A 93 -0.15 10.97 1.60
C LYS A 93 -0.23 12.33 2.30
N HIS A 94 -1.43 12.81 2.60
CA HIS A 94 -1.60 14.07 3.33
C HIS A 94 -0.98 13.99 4.72
N GLN A 95 -1.17 12.89 5.44
CA GLN A 95 -0.57 12.69 6.76
C GLN A 95 0.96 12.69 6.67
N HIS A 96 1.54 11.95 5.73
CA HIS A 96 2.98 11.91 5.54
C HIS A 96 3.55 13.29 5.19
N GLN A 97 2.88 14.03 4.30
CA GLN A 97 3.29 15.39 3.94
C GLN A 97 3.19 16.36 5.13
N GLU A 98 2.14 16.26 5.94
CA GLU A 98 1.97 17.08 7.14
C GLU A 98 3.08 16.81 8.17
N GLU A 99 3.40 15.54 8.41
CA GLU A 99 4.52 15.14 9.28
C GLU A 99 5.86 15.66 8.74
N GLU A 100 6.12 15.51 7.44
CA GLU A 100 7.32 16.06 6.80
C GLU A 100 7.40 17.58 6.92
N HIS A 101 6.30 18.29 6.69
CA HIS A 101 6.25 19.75 6.82
C HIS A 101 6.48 20.20 8.27
N GLN A 102 5.93 19.50 9.26
CA GLN A 102 6.16 19.80 10.67
C GLN A 102 7.61 19.57 11.05
N ILE A 103 8.21 18.44 10.64
CA ILE A 103 9.63 18.17 10.85
C ILE A 103 10.48 19.25 10.17
N GLN A 104 10.20 19.57 8.90
CA GLN A 104 10.92 20.62 8.19
C GLN A 104 10.80 21.98 8.86
N ALA A 105 9.62 22.35 9.36
CA ALA A 105 9.42 23.60 10.08
C ALA A 105 10.21 23.63 11.41
N LEU A 106 10.23 22.52 12.15
CA LEU A 106 11.04 22.38 13.36
C LEU A 106 12.55 22.44 13.05
N MET A 107 12.97 21.89 11.91
CA MET A 107 14.38 21.88 11.46
C MET A 107 14.81 23.22 10.83
N GLN A 108 13.88 23.96 10.24
CA GLN A 108 14.11 25.31 9.71
C GLN A 108 14.17 26.36 10.81
N ASN A 109 13.62 26.10 12.00
CA ASN A 109 13.93 26.92 13.16
C ASN A 109 15.46 26.87 13.34
N GLU A 110 16.12 28.00 13.09
CA GLU A 110 17.59 28.19 13.03
C GLU A 110 18.35 27.83 14.33
N GLN A 111 17.66 27.22 15.29
CA GLN A 111 18.18 26.88 16.61
C GLN A 111 18.92 25.54 16.62
N PHE A 112 18.62 24.61 15.71
CA PHE A 112 19.18 23.25 15.76
C PHE A 112 20.36 23.05 14.78
N ALA A 113 21.54 22.81 15.36
CA ALA A 113 22.68 22.28 14.62
C ALA A 113 22.57 20.76 14.55
N TYR A 114 22.34 20.22 13.35
CA TYR A 114 22.20 18.79 13.12
C TYR A 114 23.00 18.36 11.89
N TRP A 115 23.31 17.07 11.84
CA TRP A 115 23.86 16.43 10.66
C TRP A 115 23.30 15.03 10.48
N GLU A 116 23.32 14.59 9.24
CA GLU A 116 22.86 13.28 8.80
C GLU A 116 23.95 12.67 7.94
N TRP A 117 24.26 11.40 8.16
CA TRP A 117 25.15 10.63 7.29
C TRP A 117 24.45 9.37 6.83
N ASN A 118 24.27 9.25 5.51
CA ASN A 118 23.81 8.03 4.87
C ASN A 118 25.03 7.15 4.57
N ILE A 119 25.09 5.99 5.24
CA ILE A 119 26.23 5.08 5.16
C ILE A 119 26.29 4.39 3.80
N LYS A 120 25.13 4.11 3.18
CA LYS A 120 25.04 3.43 1.89
C LYS A 120 25.50 4.32 0.74
N THR A 121 25.09 5.59 0.72
CA THR A 121 25.49 6.55 -0.32
C THR A 121 26.77 7.31 0.02
N ASN A 122 27.24 7.18 1.27
CA ASN A 122 28.33 7.96 1.85
C ASN A 122 28.14 9.48 1.75
N GLN A 123 26.88 9.94 1.71
CA GLN A 123 26.53 11.36 1.67
C GLN A 123 26.26 11.86 3.08
N ALA A 124 26.82 13.03 3.42
CA ALA A 124 26.56 13.71 4.67
C ALA A 124 25.88 15.06 4.41
N ASN A 125 24.80 15.31 5.13
CA ASN A 125 24.04 16.56 5.08
C ASN A 125 24.20 17.27 6.42
N PHE A 126 24.47 18.58 6.38
CA PHE A 126 24.66 19.41 7.56
C PHE A 126 23.68 20.57 7.54
N SER A 127 23.08 20.88 8.68
CA SER A 127 22.17 22.03 8.79
C SER A 127 22.93 23.35 8.62
N ALA A 128 22.22 24.40 8.20
CA ALA A 128 22.79 25.75 8.07
C ALA A 128 23.41 26.23 9.40
N GLN A 129 22.75 25.96 10.52
CA GLN A 129 23.23 26.31 11.85
C GLN A 129 24.49 25.53 12.23
N TRP A 130 24.59 24.25 11.83
CA TRP A 130 25.79 23.45 12.05
C TRP A 130 26.98 23.99 11.25
N LYS A 131 26.79 24.36 9.97
CA LYS A 131 27.84 24.99 9.15
C LYS A 131 28.29 26.33 9.74
N LYS A 132 27.33 27.20 10.11
CA LYS A 132 27.59 28.51 10.73
C LYS A 132 28.39 28.41 12.03
N MET A 133 28.14 27.37 12.83
CA MET A 133 28.85 27.10 14.09
C MET A 133 30.36 26.88 13.90
N ILE A 134 30.80 26.38 12.74
CA ILE A 134 32.22 26.18 12.43
C ILE A 134 32.75 27.22 11.43
N GLY A 135 31.99 28.29 11.20
CA GLY A 135 32.38 29.43 10.37
C GLY A 135 32.00 29.31 8.89
N LEU A 136 31.53 28.14 8.44
CA LEU A 136 31.27 27.88 7.03
C LEU A 136 30.00 28.57 6.51
N SER A 137 30.04 28.91 5.23
CA SER A 137 28.89 29.33 4.44
C SER A 137 27.93 28.16 4.21
N THR A 138 26.64 28.46 4.04
CA THR A 138 25.63 27.46 3.67
C THR A 138 25.94 26.80 2.32
N GLU A 139 26.61 27.53 1.43
CA GLU A 139 26.99 27.08 0.08
C GLU A 139 28.25 26.22 0.06
N ASP A 140 28.98 26.11 1.17
CA ASP A 140 30.22 25.35 1.20
C ASP A 140 29.96 23.85 1.02
N PRO A 141 30.73 23.15 0.16
CA PRO A 141 30.56 21.74 -0.13
C PRO A 141 31.15 20.88 1.00
N LEU A 142 30.43 20.80 2.12
CA LEU A 142 30.67 19.80 3.17
C LEU A 142 29.70 18.64 2.91
N ASN A 143 30.09 17.73 2.00
CA ASN A 143 29.14 16.77 1.40
C ASN A 143 29.36 15.32 1.89
N ASN A 144 30.41 15.07 2.65
CA ASN A 144 30.72 13.74 3.18
C ASN A 144 31.37 13.85 4.57
N LEU A 145 31.35 12.75 5.34
CA LEU A 145 31.99 12.70 6.65
C LEU A 145 33.52 12.78 6.60
N HIS A 146 34.14 12.46 5.46
CA HIS A 146 35.59 12.52 5.34
C HIS A 146 36.10 13.96 5.44
N ASP A 147 35.42 14.90 4.81
CA ASP A 147 35.72 16.33 4.89
C ASP A 147 35.59 16.85 6.33
N LEU A 148 34.60 16.35 7.07
CA LEU A 148 34.43 16.64 8.49
C LEU A 148 35.58 16.04 9.31
N GLN A 149 35.94 14.78 9.06
CA GLN A 149 36.99 14.07 9.78
C GLN A 149 38.34 14.79 9.67
N GLN A 150 38.64 15.42 8.53
CA GLN A 150 39.85 16.23 8.36
C GLN A 150 39.88 17.48 9.24
N ARG A 151 38.71 18.03 9.61
CA ARG A 151 38.58 19.18 10.51
C ARG A 151 38.62 18.79 11.98
N VAL A 152 38.45 17.50 12.32
CA VAL A 152 38.56 17.03 13.70
C VAL A 152 40.00 17.19 14.19
N HIS A 153 40.17 17.72 15.39
CA HIS A 153 41.49 17.89 16.00
C HIS A 153 42.27 16.56 16.02
N PRO A 154 43.57 16.51 15.65
CA PRO A 154 44.31 15.25 15.48
C PRO A 154 44.30 14.32 16.69
N LYS A 155 44.28 14.88 17.91
CA LYS A 155 44.18 14.10 19.17
C LYS A 155 42.81 13.42 19.38
N ASP A 156 41.76 13.89 18.71
CA ASP A 156 40.39 13.42 18.92
C ASP A 156 39.95 12.45 17.79
N GLN A 157 40.64 12.44 16.64
CA GLN A 157 40.29 11.62 15.47
C GLN A 157 40.12 10.13 15.81
N GLN A 158 41.05 9.55 16.58
CA GLN A 158 40.98 8.14 16.97
C GLN A 158 39.76 7.86 17.86
N ALA A 159 39.44 8.76 18.79
CA ALA A 159 38.29 8.59 19.68
C ALA A 159 36.97 8.68 18.91
N VAL A 160 36.86 9.64 17.97
CA VAL A 160 35.69 9.78 17.09
C VAL A 160 35.50 8.52 16.25
N GLN A 161 36.56 8.01 15.62
CA GLN A 161 36.49 6.80 14.79
C GLN A 161 36.05 5.58 15.62
N GLN A 162 36.56 5.42 16.85
CA GLN A 162 36.14 4.35 17.75
C GLN A 162 34.66 4.47 18.14
N GLY A 163 34.17 5.69 18.36
CA GLY A 163 32.75 5.94 18.61
C GLY A 163 31.86 5.45 17.46
N PHE A 164 32.24 5.77 16.22
CA PHE A 164 31.54 5.25 15.04
C PHE A 164 31.61 3.72 14.94
N LEU A 165 32.77 3.12 15.18
CA LEU A 165 32.91 1.65 15.14
C LEU A 165 32.02 0.93 16.15
N LYS A 166 31.86 1.47 17.35
CA LYS A 166 30.96 0.91 18.39
C LYS A 166 29.49 0.98 17.99
N ILE A 167 29.11 2.01 17.25
CA ILE A 167 27.77 2.14 16.71
C ILE A 167 27.56 1.14 15.57
N LEU A 168 28.52 1.09 14.64
CA LEU A 168 28.44 0.23 13.47
C LEU A 168 28.51 -1.27 13.84
N SER A 169 29.16 -1.63 14.94
CA SER A 169 29.19 -3.00 15.46
C SER A 169 27.94 -3.38 16.27
N GLY A 170 27.04 -2.43 16.53
CA GLY A 170 25.87 -2.64 17.39
C GLY A 170 26.17 -2.68 18.90
N GLU A 171 27.40 -2.39 19.32
CA GLU A 171 27.78 -2.31 20.75
C GLU A 171 27.05 -1.16 21.45
N GLN A 172 26.76 -0.07 20.73
CA GLN A 172 25.97 1.06 21.22
C GLN A 172 24.75 1.32 20.32
N LYS A 173 23.64 1.75 20.94
CA LYS A 173 22.38 2.10 20.26
C LYS A 173 22.24 3.58 19.94
N LEU A 174 22.99 4.43 20.66
CA LEU A 174 22.96 5.88 20.54
C LEU A 174 24.38 6.37 20.30
N PHE A 175 24.56 7.16 19.25
CA PHE A 175 25.83 7.82 18.97
C PHE A 175 26.00 8.98 19.93
N GLU A 176 27.12 9.04 20.63
CA GLU A 176 27.47 10.16 21.50
C GLU A 176 28.96 10.42 21.41
N CYS A 177 29.35 11.64 21.06
CA CYS A 177 30.75 11.97 20.83
C CYS A 177 31.04 13.43 21.18
N THR A 178 32.07 13.67 21.99
CA THR A 178 32.57 15.02 22.28
C THR A 178 33.95 15.17 21.69
N HIS A 179 34.13 16.13 20.79
CA HIS A 179 35.40 16.33 20.09
C HIS A 179 35.58 17.80 19.67
N ARG A 180 36.81 18.14 19.27
CA ARG A 180 37.12 19.47 18.74
C ARG A 180 37.10 19.48 17.23
N ILE A 181 36.46 20.50 16.66
CA ILE A 181 36.42 20.76 15.21
C ILE A 181 37.13 22.08 14.92
N GLN A 182 37.92 22.10 13.86
CA GLN A 182 38.58 23.30 13.36
C GLN A 182 37.55 24.23 12.70
N HIS A 183 37.43 25.44 13.26
CA HIS A 183 36.68 26.55 12.69
C HIS A 183 37.40 27.11 11.46
N GLU A 184 36.68 27.74 10.54
CA GLU A 184 37.26 28.37 9.34
C GLU A 184 38.38 29.38 9.68
N ASP A 185 38.17 30.21 10.70
CA ASP A 185 39.20 31.11 11.28
C ASP A 185 40.42 30.40 11.92
N GLY A 186 40.51 29.06 11.88
CA GLY A 186 41.68 28.28 12.29
C GLY A 186 41.77 27.89 13.77
N HIS A 187 40.87 28.40 14.63
CA HIS A 187 40.76 27.97 16.02
C HIS A 187 39.91 26.69 16.15
N TYR A 188 39.90 26.06 17.33
CA TYR A 188 39.10 24.85 17.58
C TYR A 188 37.89 25.16 18.46
N VAL A 189 36.74 24.58 18.10
CA VAL A 189 35.50 24.63 18.89
C VAL A 189 35.16 23.24 19.42
N TRP A 190 34.65 23.17 20.65
CA TRP A 190 34.11 21.93 21.19
C TRP A 190 32.71 21.67 20.63
N VAL A 191 32.49 20.44 20.17
CA VAL A 191 31.22 19.92 19.69
C VAL A 191 30.89 18.68 20.50
N HIS A 192 29.65 18.59 20.96
CA HIS A 192 29.09 17.40 21.58
C HIS A 192 27.94 16.96 20.69
N ASP A 193 28.08 15.84 20.01
CA ASP A 193 27.05 15.29 19.13
C ASP A 193 26.35 14.13 19.84
N LYS A 194 25.02 14.13 19.78
CA LYS A 194 24.18 13.02 20.23
C LYS A 194 23.21 12.63 19.13
N GLY A 195 23.17 11.34 18.79
CA GLY A 195 22.46 10.86 17.62
C GLY A 195 21.89 9.47 17.75
N GLN A 196 21.05 9.15 16.77
CA GLN A 196 20.38 7.87 16.62
C GLN A 196 20.73 7.23 15.28
N VAL A 197 20.66 5.90 15.28
CA VAL A 197 20.97 5.04 14.15
C VAL A 197 19.66 4.50 13.57
N PHE A 198 19.52 4.62 12.26
CA PHE A 198 18.39 4.13 11.50
C PHE A 198 18.83 2.94 10.66
N HIS A 199 17.96 1.91 10.63
CA HIS A 199 18.19 0.66 9.94
C HIS A 199 17.24 0.57 8.75
N ASP A 200 17.68 -0.10 7.70
CA ASP A 200 16.85 -0.41 6.54
C ASP A 200 15.90 -1.60 6.81
N ALA A 201 15.18 -2.02 5.77
CA ALA A 201 14.27 -3.16 5.83
C ALA A 201 14.97 -4.52 6.07
N ASP A 202 16.27 -4.62 5.76
CA ASP A 202 17.09 -5.82 5.93
C ASP A 202 17.72 -5.88 7.35
N GLY A 203 17.58 -4.80 8.14
CA GLY A 203 18.15 -4.67 9.47
C GLY A 203 19.58 -4.14 9.49
N GLU A 204 20.11 -3.75 8.34
CA GLU A 204 21.43 -3.14 8.20
C GLU A 204 21.37 -1.65 8.48
N ILE A 205 22.47 -1.07 8.95
CA ILE A 205 22.51 0.36 9.27
C ILE A 205 22.46 1.17 7.97
N GLU A 206 21.44 2.00 7.85
CA GLU A 206 21.25 2.87 6.68
C GLU A 206 21.83 4.27 6.94
N LYS A 207 21.57 4.83 8.13
CA LYS A 207 21.73 6.26 8.36
C LYS A 207 21.99 6.58 9.83
N ILE A 208 22.81 7.60 10.07
CA ILE A 208 23.02 8.18 11.40
C ILE A 208 22.59 9.64 11.35
N CYS A 209 21.75 10.05 12.30
CA CYS A 209 21.37 11.46 12.49
C CYS A 209 21.79 11.89 13.89
N ALA A 210 22.49 13.01 14.00
CA ALA A 210 22.87 13.57 15.28
C ALA A 210 22.60 15.07 15.35
N ILE A 211 22.38 15.52 16.59
CA ILE A 211 22.22 16.92 16.95
C ILE A 211 23.32 17.31 17.93
N ARG A 212 23.69 18.59 17.92
CA ARG A 212 24.53 19.19 18.94
C ARG A 212 23.69 19.69 20.13
#